data_AF-A0A819QKY3-F1
#
_entry.id   AF-A0A819QKY3-F1
#
_cell.length_a   1.000
_cell.length_b   1.000
_cell.length_c   1.000
_cell.angle_alpha   90.00
_cell.angle_beta   90.00
_cell.angle_gamma   90.00
#
_symmetry.space_group_name_H-M   'P 1'
#
loop_
_entity.id
_entity.type
_entity.pdbx_description
1 polymer ?
#
loop_
_entity_poly.entity_id
_entity_poly.type
_entity_poly.pdbx_seq_one_letter_code
_entity_poly.pdbx_strand_id
1 'polypeptide(L)' 'EAEKNSPAIIFIDELDAIAPKREKTHGEVERRIVSQLLTLMGGLKQRSRVI' A
#
# COMPACT_ATOMS: atom_id res chain seq x y z
N GLU A 1 -8.25 0.11 9.90
CA GLU A 1 -9.25 1.08 10.43
C GLU A 1 -9.81 2.03 9.37
N ALA A 2 -9.01 2.53 8.42
CA ALA A 2 -9.48 3.45 7.38
C ALA A 2 -10.74 3.00 6.62
N GLU A 3 -10.86 1.71 6.26
CA GLU A 3 -12.09 1.19 5.63
C GLU A 3 -13.34 1.30 6.52
N LYS A 4 -13.19 1.13 7.84
CA LYS A 4 -14.29 1.27 8.80
C LYS A 4 -14.71 2.73 9.01
N ASN A 5 -13.78 3.66 8.75
CA ASN A 5 -13.98 5.11 8.91
C ASN A 5 -14.26 5.82 7.57
N SER A 6 -14.74 5.09 6.57
CA SER A 6 -15.10 5.64 5.26
C SER A 6 -16.17 6.74 5.36
N PRO A 7 -16.03 7.88 4.66
CA PRO A 7 -14.97 8.20 3.70
C PRO A 7 -13.67 8.67 4.37
N ALA A 8 -12.53 8.13 3.93
CA ALA A 8 -11.21 8.43 4.50
C ALA A 8 -10.18 8.64 3.38
N ILE A 9 -9.17 9.47 3.62
CA ILE A 9 -8.05 9.69 2.70
C ILE A 9 -6.81 9.04 3.31
N ILE A 10 -6.14 8.17 2.55
CA ILE A 10 -4.87 7.56 2.99
C ILE A 10 -3.72 8.28 2.29
N PHE A 11 -3.00 9.11 3.04
CA PHE A 11 -1.80 9.76 2.54
C PHE A 11 -0.57 8.90 2.86
N ILE A 12 0.17 8.50 1.83
CA ILE A 12 1.46 7.82 1.97
C ILE A 12 2.51 8.80 1.48
N ASP A 13 3.30 9.32 2.42
CA ASP A 13 4.49 10.11 2.10
C ASP A 13 5.69 9.18 1.86
N GLU A 14 6.66 9.62 1.05
CA GLU A 14 7.86 8.83 0.70
C GLU A 14 7.56 7.38 0.25
N LEU A 15 6.56 7.21 -0.63
CA LEU A 15 6.15 5.89 -1.13
C LEU A 15 7.32 5.09 -1.74
N ASP A 16 8.30 5.77 -2.32
CA ASP A 16 9.51 5.18 -2.89
C ASP A 16 10.46 4.58 -1.85
N ALA A 17 10.42 5.03 -0.59
CA ALA A 17 11.18 4.44 0.51
C ALA A 17 10.64 3.07 0.92
N ILE A 18 9.31 2.88 0.86
CA ILE A 18 8.65 1.61 1.25
C ILE A 18 8.35 0.70 0.05
N ALA A 19 8.31 1.24 -1.16
CA ALA A 19 8.07 0.52 -2.40
C ALA A 19 9.09 0.90 -3.49
N PRO A 20 10.39 0.58 -3.28
CA PRO A 20 11.39 0.78 -4.33
C PRO A 20 11.03 -0.06 -5.57
N LYS A 21 11.44 0.43 -6.76
CA LYS A 21 11.28 -0.32 -8.01
C LYS A 21 11.85 -1.72 -7.83
N ARG A 22 11.09 -2.75 -8.21
CA ARG A 22 11.46 -4.17 -8.06
C ARG A 22 12.85 -4.52 -8.62
N GLU A 23 13.32 -3.78 -9.62
CA GLU A 23 14.66 -3.88 -10.21
C GLU A 23 15.79 -3.48 -9.25
N LYS A 24 15.53 -2.59 -8.29
CA LYS A 24 16.47 -2.13 -7.26
C LYS A 24 16.32 -2.87 -5.92
N THR A 25 15.31 -3.72 -5.79
CA THR A 25 14.98 -4.42 -4.54
C THR A 25 15.73 -5.74 -4.45
N HIS A 26 16.83 -5.75 -3.69
CA HIS A 26 17.66 -6.94 -3.45
C HIS A 26 17.26 -7.72 -2.19
N GLY A 27 16.51 -7.11 -1.26
CA GLY A 27 16.07 -7.75 -0.02
C GLY A 27 14.74 -8.51 -0.14
N GLU A 28 14.67 -9.75 0.34
CA GLU A 28 13.40 -10.51 0.44
C GLU A 28 12.37 -9.80 1.33
N VAL A 29 12.84 -9.11 2.37
CA VAL A 29 11.99 -8.36 3.31
C VAL A 29 11.29 -7.19 2.61
N GLU A 30 12.03 -6.41 1.82
CA GLU A 30 11.46 -5.29 1.05
C GLU A 30 10.40 -5.79 0.05
N ARG A 31 10.67 -6.89 -0.65
CA ARG A 31 9.69 -7.50 -1.58
C ARG A 31 8.41 -7.94 -0.87
N ARG A 32 8.53 -8.44 0.37
CA ARG A 32 7.38 -8.83 1.19
C ARG A 32 6.55 -7.62 1.61
N ILE A 33 7.19 -6.52 2.00
CA ILE A 33 6.52 -5.26 2.37
C ILE A 33 5.74 -4.71 1.17
N VAL A 34 6.36 -4.66 -0.01
CA VAL A 34 5.69 -4.21 -1.25
C VAL A 34 4.49 -5.09 -1.61
N SER A 35 4.64 -6.41 -1.47
CA SER A 35 3.56 -7.37 -1.74
C SER A 35 2.39 -7.20 -0.77
N GLN A 36 2.68 -6.94 0.51
CA GLN A 36 1.64 -6.63 1.50
C GLN A 36 0.94 -5.32 1.20
N LEU A 37 1.68 -4.26 0.84
CA LEU A 37 1.10 -2.97 0.45
C LEU A 37 0.15 -3.13 -0.75
N LEU A 38 0.59 -3.84 -1.80
CA LEU A 38 -0.24 -4.13 -2.98
C LEU A 38 -1.47 -4.98 -2.64
N THR A 39 -1.33 -5.93 -1.71
CA THR A 39 -2.45 -6.76 -1.25
C THR A 39 -3.48 -5.93 -0.48
N LEU A 40 -3.02 -5.01 0.37
CA LEU A 40 -3.87 -4.06 1.07
C LEU A 40 -4.58 -3.13 0.08
N MET A 41 -3.86 -2.58 -0.90
CA MET A 41 -4.44 -1.71 -1.93
C MET A 41 -5.44 -2.44 -2.84
N GLY A 42 -5.18 -3.70 -3.21
CA GLY A 42 -6.13 -4.53 -3.97
C GLY A 42 -7.34 -5.00 -3.14
N GLY A 43 -7.17 -5.08 -1.82
CA GLY A 43 -8.22 -5.42 -0.86
C GLY A 43 -9.18 -4.27 -0.55
N LEU A 44 -8.75 -3.01 -0.76
CA LEU A 44 -9.61 -1.83 -0.72
C LEU A 44 -10.64 -1.91 -1.85
N LYS A 45 -11.77 -2.57 -1.57
CA LYS A 45 -12.86 -2.72 -2.55
C LYS A 45 -13.28 -1.34 -3.04
N GLN A 46 -13.52 -1.21 -4.34
CA GLN A 46 -14.00 0.00 -5.04
C GLN A 46 -15.22 0.71 -4.41
N ARG A 47 -15.93 0.05 -3.47
CA ARG A 47 -17.08 0.58 -2.72
C ARG A 47 -16.70 1.28 -1.42
N SER A 48 -15.51 1.00 -0.88
CA SER A 48 -14.92 1.77 0.20
C SER A 48 -14.44 3.07 -0.44
N ARG A 49 -15.11 4.20 -0.19
CA ARG A 49 -14.71 5.54 -0.66
C ARG A 49 -13.43 5.99 0.07
N VAL A 50 -12.39 5.19 -0.06
CA VAL A 50 -11.04 5.43 0.44
C VAL A 50 -10.24 5.89 -0.77
N ILE A 51 -9.82 7.14 -0.73
CA ILE A 51 -9.08 7.83 -1.81
C ILE A 51 -7.62 7.94 -1.41
#